data_AF-A0AAV4QEC0-F1
#
_entry.id   AF-A0AAV4QEC0-F1
#
_cell.length_a   1.000
_cell.length_b   1.000
_cell.length_c   1.000
_cell.angle_alpha   90.00
_cell.angle_beta   90.00
_cell.angle_gamma   90.00
#
_symmetry.space_group_name_H-M   'P 1'
#
loop_
_entity.id
_entity.type
_entity.pdbx_description
1 polymer ?
#
loop_
_entity_poly.entity_id
_entity_poly.type
_entity_poly.pdbx_seq_one_letter_code
_entity_poly.pdbx_strand_id
1 'polypeptide(L)'
;MTSKPKASSRLEYEISRSRDESNWKKVADLAEQLNQRSTGFDILVNFLIGECKLEQFLEENPPIESNIPKAKTGLTEAKRYLQTCISEQGAKLNVMRDAHLLLAKLLYSQGLYDDSLSHLNKGGLDSLTEKQLSNRIMKVVAESFAIKGLCLEKMPLSTTSKFKTAEREEQVLQSLVRAGDLALRYLQEMERTQGNTGGTVPQLMSGVNPPTSGSPLPPSTEYRIGPILETALQRAPILYIKNNNLSCAIEQQTMARQLAEVLLRGVSEKNYINYGFKKEKKNPESPWKPKKYMGPNLFVPKDENEEILLLLFISEAMAVRNAVLDLSPEFQEARMHSYSNVTAVYDLLAISLCRRSQFNLLVESFERAMKFSFDKQHVWMQFALSLISSGKFARAYLVLQEVSRLDSNNSLPCLLAARICYDNLDLPERGLKMAEKALEREISHPQNLLARCHVAVGLGHEMMSIIARTQSDRHSLRKGI
;
A
#
# COMPACT_ATOMS: atom_id res chain seq x y z
N MET A 1 1.84 6.83 -56.65
CA MET A 1 0.46 7.02 -56.16
C MET A 1 0.37 6.50 -54.73
N THR A 2 0.46 7.41 -53.76
CA THR A 2 0.41 7.13 -52.33
C THR A 2 -1.03 6.92 -51.89
N SER A 3 -1.41 5.68 -51.61
CA SER A 3 -2.75 5.34 -51.08
C SER A 3 -2.95 6.03 -49.73
N LYS A 4 -3.92 6.94 -49.66
CA LYS A 4 -4.39 7.52 -48.40
C LYS A 4 -4.77 6.38 -47.44
N PRO A 5 -4.34 6.36 -46.17
CA PRO A 5 -4.86 5.40 -45.22
C PRO A 5 -6.38 5.60 -45.12
N LYS A 6 -7.15 4.53 -45.33
CA LYS A 6 -8.62 4.53 -45.32
C LYS A 6 -9.10 5.22 -44.03
N ALA A 7 -9.99 6.21 -44.14
CA ALA A 7 -10.50 6.98 -42.99
C ALA A 7 -11.08 6.09 -41.86
N SER A 8 -11.56 4.89 -42.19
CA SER A 8 -12.00 3.86 -41.23
C SER A 8 -10.86 3.40 -40.28
N SER A 9 -9.62 3.26 -40.77
CA SER A 9 -8.46 2.86 -39.93
C SER A 9 -8.03 3.92 -38.91
N ARG A 10 -8.28 5.22 -39.20
CA ARG A 10 -8.04 6.30 -38.24
C ARG A 10 -9.10 6.33 -37.15
N LEU A 11 -10.36 6.09 -37.51
CA LEU A 11 -11.48 6.04 -36.57
C LEU A 11 -11.34 4.85 -35.61
N GLU A 12 -10.95 3.67 -36.10
CA GLU A 12 -10.66 2.49 -35.27
C GLU A 12 -9.49 2.73 -34.29
N TYR A 13 -8.44 3.42 -34.74
CA TYR A 13 -7.33 3.80 -33.88
C TYR A 13 -7.75 4.80 -32.78
N GLU A 14 -8.55 5.80 -33.12
CA GLU A 14 -9.08 6.77 -32.15
C GLU A 14 -10.03 6.12 -31.13
N ILE A 15 -10.84 5.14 -31.56
CA ILE A 15 -11.68 4.33 -30.66
C ILE A 15 -10.79 3.53 -29.71
N SER A 16 -9.79 2.81 -30.23
CA SER A 16 -8.87 2.02 -29.39
C SER A 16 -8.15 2.89 -28.36
N ARG A 17 -7.65 4.06 -28.78
CA ARG A 17 -6.98 5.01 -27.90
C ARG A 17 -7.92 5.56 -26.84
N SER A 18 -9.14 5.93 -27.20
CA SER A 18 -10.12 6.47 -26.25
C SER A 18 -10.59 5.41 -25.24
N ARG A 19 -10.62 4.12 -25.66
CA ARG A 19 -10.87 2.97 -24.75
C ARG A 19 -9.71 2.75 -23.78
N ASP A 20 -8.46 2.88 -24.25
CA ASP A 20 -7.27 2.79 -23.38
C ASP A 20 -7.22 3.95 -22.36
N GLU A 21 -7.60 5.15 -22.77
CA GLU A 21 -7.71 6.34 -21.91
C GLU A 21 -8.97 6.34 -21.01
N SER A 22 -9.84 5.33 -21.13
CA SER A 22 -11.12 5.21 -20.39
C SER A 22 -12.06 6.41 -20.57
N ASN A 23 -12.03 7.09 -21.72
CA ASN A 23 -12.92 8.20 -22.03
C ASN A 23 -14.21 7.71 -22.73
N TRP A 24 -15.15 7.18 -21.94
CA TRP A 24 -16.34 6.47 -22.45
C TRP A 24 -17.31 7.35 -23.25
N LYS A 25 -17.41 8.64 -22.91
CA LYS A 25 -18.26 9.61 -23.65
C LYS A 25 -17.79 9.72 -25.10
N LYS A 26 -16.48 9.93 -25.29
CA LYS A 26 -15.88 10.01 -26.62
C LYS A 26 -15.99 8.69 -27.39
N VAL A 27 -15.89 7.54 -26.72
CA VAL A 27 -16.07 6.23 -27.37
C VAL A 27 -17.50 6.05 -27.87
N ALA A 28 -18.52 6.49 -27.12
CA ALA A 28 -19.91 6.44 -27.57
C ALA A 28 -20.13 7.28 -28.84
N ASP A 29 -19.65 8.52 -28.85
CA ASP A 29 -19.75 9.42 -30.02
C ASP A 29 -19.04 8.85 -31.26
N LEU A 30 -17.86 8.26 -31.07
CA LEU A 30 -17.09 7.64 -32.16
C LEU A 30 -17.75 6.35 -32.67
N ALA A 31 -18.40 5.58 -31.79
CA ALA A 31 -19.16 4.39 -32.17
C ALA A 31 -20.39 4.75 -33.03
N GLU A 32 -21.10 5.83 -32.69
CA GLU A 32 -22.20 6.34 -33.50
C GLU A 32 -21.73 6.86 -34.87
N GLN A 33 -20.58 7.53 -34.92
CA GLN A 33 -19.96 7.94 -36.19
C GLN A 33 -19.54 6.75 -37.06
N LEU A 34 -19.12 5.65 -36.44
CA LEU A 34 -18.77 4.41 -37.16
C LEU A 34 -20.02 3.76 -37.77
N ASN A 35 -21.14 3.78 -37.04
CA ASN A 35 -22.44 3.30 -37.50
C ASN A 35 -22.97 4.10 -38.71
N GLN A 36 -22.80 5.42 -38.70
CA GLN A 36 -23.24 6.30 -39.79
C GLN A 36 -22.40 6.14 -41.07
N ARG A 37 -21.13 5.73 -40.95
CA ARG A 37 -20.17 5.71 -42.07
C ARG A 37 -19.97 4.35 -42.72
N SER A 38 -20.29 3.25 -42.03
CA SER A 38 -19.97 1.90 -42.50
C SER A 38 -21.11 0.92 -42.21
N THR A 39 -21.79 0.45 -43.26
CA THR A 39 -22.81 -0.60 -43.13
C THR A 39 -22.12 -1.97 -42.96
N GLY A 40 -22.40 -2.67 -41.85
CA GLY A 40 -21.84 -4.00 -41.55
C GLY A 40 -20.97 -4.11 -40.29
N PHE A 41 -20.75 -3.00 -39.57
CA PHE A 41 -20.09 -3.00 -38.25
C PHE A 41 -21.09 -2.92 -37.07
N ASP A 42 -22.38 -3.14 -37.32
CA ASP A 42 -23.46 -2.96 -36.34
C ASP A 42 -23.21 -3.75 -35.04
N ILE A 43 -22.60 -4.94 -35.14
CA ILE A 43 -22.24 -5.76 -33.97
C ILE A 43 -21.06 -5.17 -33.20
N LEU A 44 -20.06 -4.60 -33.89
CA LEU A 44 -18.95 -3.91 -33.24
C LEU A 44 -19.43 -2.64 -32.54
N VAL A 45 -20.35 -1.90 -33.15
CA VAL A 45 -20.98 -0.71 -32.55
C VAL A 45 -21.78 -1.11 -31.30
N ASN A 46 -22.59 -2.16 -31.39
CA ASN A 46 -23.33 -2.70 -30.24
C ASN A 46 -22.38 -3.12 -29.10
N PHE A 47 -21.24 -3.74 -29.42
CA PHE A 47 -20.23 -4.09 -28.43
C PHE A 47 -19.64 -2.85 -27.75
N LEU A 48 -19.23 -1.84 -28.51
CA LEU A 48 -18.63 -0.61 -27.98
C LEU A 48 -19.63 0.15 -27.10
N ILE A 49 -20.89 0.26 -27.51
CA ILE A 49 -21.96 0.90 -26.72
C ILE A 49 -22.22 0.10 -25.43
N GLY A 50 -22.28 -1.23 -25.53
CA GLY A 50 -22.46 -2.12 -24.38
C GLY A 50 -21.32 -1.98 -23.36
N GLU A 51 -20.07 -1.89 -23.84
CA GLU A 51 -18.89 -1.65 -23.01
C GLU A 51 -18.92 -0.27 -22.35
N CYS A 52 -19.21 0.81 -23.10
CA CYS A 52 -19.30 2.16 -22.55
C CYS A 52 -20.33 2.25 -21.42
N LYS A 53 -21.54 1.72 -21.64
CA LYS A 53 -22.61 1.75 -20.64
C LYS A 53 -22.24 0.95 -19.39
N LEU A 54 -21.55 -0.18 -19.55
CA LEU A 54 -21.07 -0.99 -18.43
C LEU A 54 -20.02 -0.24 -17.62
N GLU A 55 -18.97 0.29 -18.26
CA GLU A 55 -17.85 0.92 -17.55
C GLU A 55 -18.25 2.27 -16.93
N GLN A 56 -19.06 3.08 -17.61
CA GLN A 56 -19.62 4.31 -17.04
C GLN A 56 -20.47 4.02 -15.79
N PHE A 57 -21.30 2.98 -15.84
CA PHE A 57 -22.08 2.58 -14.67
C PHE A 57 -21.20 2.14 -13.50
N LEU A 58 -20.09 1.44 -13.77
CA LEU A 58 -19.16 0.95 -12.75
C LEU A 58 -18.24 2.05 -12.18
N GLU A 59 -17.97 3.11 -12.95
CA GLU A 59 -17.31 4.32 -12.45
C GLU A 59 -18.18 5.08 -11.45
N GLU A 60 -19.48 5.18 -11.72
CA GLU A 60 -20.46 5.83 -10.84
C GLU A 60 -20.85 4.94 -9.65
N ASN A 61 -20.97 3.63 -9.86
CA ASN A 61 -21.38 2.65 -8.86
C ASN A 61 -20.36 1.51 -8.79
N PRO A 62 -19.36 1.60 -7.88
CA PRO A 62 -18.38 0.54 -7.69
C PRO A 62 -19.07 -0.82 -7.40
N PRO A 63 -18.50 -1.95 -7.88
CA PRO A 63 -19.04 -3.30 -7.68
C PRO A 63 -18.84 -3.77 -6.22
N ILE A 64 -19.60 -3.16 -5.31
CA ILE A 64 -19.70 -3.49 -3.89
C ILE A 64 -21.05 -4.17 -3.66
N GLU A 65 -21.14 -5.06 -2.67
CA GLU A 65 -22.36 -5.83 -2.35
C GLU A 65 -23.61 -4.94 -2.14
N SER A 66 -23.43 -3.71 -1.63
CA SER A 66 -24.50 -2.72 -1.45
C SER A 66 -25.11 -2.20 -2.77
N ASN A 67 -24.36 -2.26 -3.87
CA ASN A 67 -24.76 -1.72 -5.17
C ASN A 67 -25.39 -2.76 -6.11
N ILE A 68 -25.43 -4.04 -5.72
CA ILE A 68 -26.07 -5.13 -6.47
C ILE A 68 -27.52 -4.81 -6.91
N PRO A 69 -28.43 -4.26 -6.08
CA PRO A 69 -29.79 -3.97 -6.52
C PRO A 69 -29.86 -2.89 -7.61
N LYS A 70 -28.96 -1.89 -7.56
CA LYS A 70 -28.84 -0.85 -8.59
C LYS A 70 -28.23 -1.41 -9.89
N ALA A 71 -27.27 -2.32 -9.77
CA ALA A 71 -26.66 -3.00 -10.92
C ALA A 71 -27.66 -3.88 -11.67
N LYS A 72 -28.61 -4.50 -10.98
CA LYS A 72 -29.67 -5.31 -11.61
C LYS A 72 -30.60 -4.50 -12.51
N THR A 73 -30.89 -3.25 -12.18
CA THR A 73 -31.76 -2.38 -12.98
C THR A 73 -30.98 -1.62 -14.06
N GLY A 74 -29.84 -1.02 -13.69
CA GLY A 74 -29.05 -0.17 -14.58
C GLY A 74 -28.31 -0.90 -15.70
N LEU A 75 -27.92 -2.16 -15.50
CA LEU A 75 -27.11 -2.91 -16.47
C LEU A 75 -27.93 -3.76 -17.45
N THR A 76 -29.26 -3.69 -17.42
CA THR A 76 -30.13 -4.45 -18.32
C THR A 76 -29.90 -4.10 -19.79
N GLU A 77 -29.71 -2.82 -20.09
CA GLU A 77 -29.47 -2.34 -21.44
C GLU A 77 -28.10 -2.78 -21.98
N ALA A 78 -27.04 -2.64 -21.17
CA ALA A 78 -25.70 -3.11 -21.50
C ALA A 78 -25.68 -4.64 -21.72
N LYS A 79 -26.41 -5.40 -20.90
CA LYS A 79 -26.56 -6.85 -21.06
C LYS A 79 -27.16 -7.21 -22.41
N ARG A 80 -28.21 -6.51 -22.85
CA ARG A 80 -28.86 -6.74 -24.15
C ARG A 80 -27.89 -6.53 -25.30
N TYR A 81 -27.14 -5.42 -25.29
CA TYR A 81 -26.15 -5.12 -26.34
C TYR A 81 -25.03 -6.16 -26.41
N LEU A 82 -24.48 -6.56 -25.26
CA LEU A 82 -23.42 -7.57 -25.19
C LEU A 82 -23.91 -8.97 -25.62
N GLN A 83 -25.17 -9.32 -25.33
CA GLN A 83 -25.76 -10.59 -25.77
C GLN A 83 -25.91 -10.69 -27.29
N THR A 84 -26.27 -9.58 -27.96
CA THR A 84 -26.34 -9.52 -29.43
C THR A 84 -24.99 -9.80 -30.10
N CYS A 85 -23.88 -9.52 -29.38
CA CYS A 85 -22.52 -9.74 -29.86
C CYS A 85 -22.06 -11.21 -29.79
N ILE A 86 -22.83 -12.11 -29.17
CA ILE A 86 -22.53 -13.55 -29.04
C ILE A 86 -23.00 -14.35 -30.29
N SER A 87 -23.27 -13.66 -31.41
CA SER A 87 -23.66 -14.28 -32.68
C SER A 87 -22.45 -14.73 -33.52
N GLU A 88 -22.66 -15.56 -34.54
CA GLU A 88 -21.60 -16.02 -35.47
C GLU A 88 -20.84 -14.87 -36.15
N GLN A 89 -21.51 -13.73 -36.34
CA GLN A 89 -20.90 -12.51 -36.88
C GLN A 89 -19.94 -11.85 -35.87
N GLY A 90 -20.19 -11.95 -34.57
CA GLY A 90 -19.27 -11.54 -33.51
C GLY A 90 -18.02 -12.42 -33.42
N ALA A 91 -18.13 -13.71 -33.76
CA ALA A 91 -16.99 -14.61 -33.86
C ALA A 91 -16.04 -14.23 -35.01
N LYS A 92 -16.59 -13.81 -36.16
CA LYS A 92 -15.81 -13.33 -37.31
C LYS A 92 -15.04 -12.05 -37.03
N LEU A 93 -15.53 -11.21 -36.11
CA LEU A 93 -14.90 -9.95 -35.73
C LEU A 93 -13.94 -10.09 -34.52
N ASN A 94 -13.72 -11.30 -34.00
CA ASN A 94 -12.96 -11.59 -32.77
C ASN A 94 -13.52 -10.93 -31.48
N VAL A 95 -14.70 -10.31 -31.54
CA VAL A 95 -15.32 -9.59 -30.41
C VAL A 95 -16.05 -10.53 -29.46
N MET A 96 -16.46 -11.72 -29.93
CA MET A 96 -17.24 -12.69 -29.15
C MET A 96 -16.59 -13.05 -27.80
N ARG A 97 -15.27 -13.17 -27.76
CA ARG A 97 -14.54 -13.51 -26.52
C ARG A 97 -14.60 -12.36 -25.53
N ASP A 98 -14.27 -11.16 -25.98
CA ASP A 98 -14.31 -9.96 -25.14
C ASP A 98 -15.74 -9.68 -24.65
N ALA A 99 -16.75 -9.93 -25.48
CA ALA A 99 -18.16 -9.82 -25.09
C ALA A 99 -18.52 -10.80 -23.97
N HIS A 100 -18.02 -12.05 -24.00
CA HIS A 100 -18.19 -12.99 -22.90
C HIS A 100 -17.51 -12.54 -21.60
N LEU A 101 -16.31 -11.97 -21.70
CA LEU A 101 -15.58 -11.45 -20.53
C LEU A 101 -16.30 -10.24 -19.90
N LEU A 102 -16.76 -9.29 -20.71
CA LEU A 102 -17.52 -8.13 -20.24
C LEU A 102 -18.89 -8.55 -19.68
N LEU A 103 -19.54 -9.54 -20.29
CA LEU A 103 -20.80 -10.07 -19.77
C LEU A 103 -20.59 -10.76 -18.42
N ALA A 104 -19.49 -11.48 -18.23
CA ALA A 104 -19.14 -12.07 -16.93
C ALA A 104 -18.92 -10.98 -15.86
N LYS A 105 -18.29 -9.86 -16.22
CA LYS A 105 -18.12 -8.69 -15.34
C LYS A 105 -19.45 -8.06 -14.97
N LEU A 106 -20.36 -7.92 -15.94
CA LEU A 106 -21.72 -7.45 -15.72
C LEU A 106 -22.48 -8.38 -14.76
N LEU A 107 -22.46 -9.69 -15.00
CA LEU A 107 -23.14 -10.67 -14.16
C LEU A 107 -22.59 -10.72 -12.73
N TYR A 108 -21.28 -10.54 -12.57
CA TYR A 108 -20.65 -10.41 -11.25
C TYR A 108 -21.21 -9.20 -10.49
N SER A 109 -21.32 -8.04 -11.12
CA SER A 109 -21.91 -6.85 -10.50
C SER A 109 -23.41 -7.01 -10.17
N GLN A 110 -24.12 -7.90 -10.88
CA GLN A 110 -25.51 -8.27 -10.60
C GLN A 110 -25.67 -9.34 -9.49
N GLY A 111 -24.56 -9.91 -9.00
CA GLY A 111 -24.54 -10.98 -8.00
C GLY A 111 -24.90 -12.37 -8.55
N LEU A 112 -24.87 -12.56 -9.87
CA LEU A 112 -25.12 -13.85 -10.54
C LEU A 112 -23.78 -14.57 -10.80
N TYR A 113 -23.22 -15.17 -9.74
CA TYR A 113 -21.87 -15.74 -9.77
C TYR A 113 -21.75 -17.01 -10.65
N ASP A 114 -22.75 -17.89 -10.62
CA ASP A 114 -22.79 -19.11 -11.44
C ASP A 114 -22.78 -18.80 -12.94
N ASP A 115 -23.64 -17.88 -13.38
CA ASP A 115 -23.73 -17.47 -14.78
C ASP A 115 -22.44 -16.77 -15.23
N SER A 116 -21.84 -15.97 -14.35
CA SER A 116 -20.55 -15.31 -14.60
C SER A 116 -19.45 -16.35 -14.88
N LEU A 117 -19.33 -17.39 -14.05
CA LEU A 117 -18.36 -18.48 -14.28
C LEU A 117 -18.63 -19.26 -15.58
N SER A 118 -19.90 -19.52 -15.90
CA SER A 118 -20.28 -20.17 -17.17
C SER A 118 -19.79 -19.35 -18.38
N HIS A 119 -19.97 -18.02 -18.33
CA HIS A 119 -19.52 -17.13 -19.39
C HIS A 119 -18.00 -17.00 -19.46
N LEU A 120 -17.28 -17.01 -18.33
CA LEU A 120 -15.81 -17.03 -18.32
C LEU A 120 -15.23 -18.31 -18.94
N ASN A 121 -15.86 -19.46 -18.64
CA ASN A 121 -15.47 -20.74 -19.24
C ASN A 121 -15.74 -20.76 -20.75
N LYS A 122 -16.91 -20.26 -21.20
CA LYS A 122 -17.25 -20.11 -22.62
C LYS A 122 -16.32 -19.12 -23.35
N GLY A 123 -15.86 -18.07 -22.66
CA GLY A 123 -14.87 -17.12 -23.16
C GLY A 123 -13.47 -17.72 -23.37
N GLY A 124 -13.22 -18.93 -22.85
CA GLY A 124 -11.93 -19.63 -23.01
C GLY A 124 -10.79 -18.96 -22.25
N LEU A 125 -11.06 -18.41 -21.06
CA LEU A 125 -10.06 -17.68 -20.27
C LEU A 125 -8.80 -18.52 -19.99
N ASP A 126 -8.95 -19.83 -19.77
CA ASP A 126 -7.83 -20.74 -19.51
C ASP A 126 -7.11 -21.22 -20.79
N SER A 127 -7.70 -21.03 -21.98
CA SER A 127 -7.11 -21.39 -23.28
C SER A 127 -6.49 -20.21 -24.01
N LEU A 128 -6.46 -19.03 -23.38
CA LEU A 128 -5.78 -17.86 -23.91
C LEU A 128 -4.28 -18.15 -24.05
N THR A 129 -3.75 -17.94 -25.25
CA THR A 129 -2.30 -18.05 -25.52
C THR A 129 -1.61 -16.75 -25.10
N GLU A 130 -0.42 -16.86 -24.50
CA GLU A 130 0.41 -15.74 -24.05
C GLU A 130 0.94 -14.90 -25.22
N LYS A 131 0.05 -14.15 -25.87
CA LYS A 131 0.37 -13.18 -26.93
C LYS A 131 0.39 -11.78 -26.35
N GLN A 132 1.08 -10.87 -27.04
CA GLN A 132 1.05 -9.46 -26.70
C GLN A 132 -0.36 -8.90 -26.94
N LEU A 133 -0.98 -8.39 -25.88
CA LEU A 133 -2.34 -7.84 -25.87
C LEU A 133 -2.28 -6.30 -25.90
N SER A 134 -3.30 -5.65 -26.46
CA SER A 134 -3.52 -4.21 -26.26
C SER A 134 -3.81 -3.91 -24.79
N ASN A 135 -3.55 -2.68 -24.33
CA ASN A 135 -3.72 -2.26 -22.94
C ASN A 135 -5.14 -2.54 -22.40
N ARG A 136 -6.19 -2.17 -23.14
CA ARG A 136 -7.57 -2.45 -22.75
C ARG A 136 -7.86 -3.95 -22.61
N ILE A 137 -7.48 -4.77 -23.58
CA ILE A 137 -7.70 -6.23 -23.52
C ILE A 137 -6.95 -6.84 -22.33
N MET A 138 -5.72 -6.39 -22.07
CA MET A 138 -4.95 -6.83 -20.91
C MET A 138 -5.68 -6.51 -19.59
N LYS A 139 -6.26 -5.31 -19.46
CA LYS A 139 -7.12 -4.94 -18.33
C LYS A 139 -8.35 -5.84 -18.20
N VAL A 140 -9.09 -6.07 -19.29
CA VAL A 140 -10.29 -6.93 -19.30
C VAL A 140 -9.97 -8.36 -18.91
N VAL A 141 -8.87 -8.92 -19.42
CA VAL A 141 -8.42 -10.27 -19.08
C VAL A 141 -7.99 -10.35 -17.60
N ALA A 142 -7.25 -9.36 -17.10
CA ALA A 142 -6.88 -9.28 -15.68
C ALA A 142 -8.13 -9.24 -14.77
N GLU A 143 -9.11 -8.39 -15.11
CA GLU A 143 -10.39 -8.29 -14.39
C GLU A 143 -11.16 -9.61 -14.46
N SER A 144 -11.13 -10.30 -15.59
CA SER A 144 -11.82 -11.58 -15.77
C SER A 144 -11.23 -12.68 -14.89
N PHE A 145 -9.89 -12.76 -14.78
CA PHE A 145 -9.23 -13.68 -13.85
C PHE A 145 -9.52 -13.33 -12.38
N ALA A 146 -9.57 -12.03 -12.05
CA ALA A 146 -9.97 -11.58 -10.72
C ALA A 146 -11.40 -12.01 -10.38
N ILE A 147 -12.35 -11.78 -11.31
CA ILE A 147 -13.76 -12.14 -11.15
C ILE A 147 -13.93 -13.66 -11.04
N LYS A 148 -13.18 -14.45 -11.81
CA LYS A 148 -13.16 -15.92 -11.67
C LYS A 148 -12.82 -16.33 -10.24
N GLY A 149 -11.73 -15.78 -9.69
CA GLY A 149 -11.31 -16.04 -8.31
C GLY A 149 -12.35 -15.60 -7.28
N LEU A 150 -12.92 -14.41 -7.43
CA LEU A 150 -13.92 -13.85 -6.50
C LEU A 150 -15.26 -14.61 -6.55
N CYS A 151 -15.73 -15.01 -7.73
CA CYS A 151 -16.92 -15.84 -7.88
C CYS A 151 -16.74 -17.20 -7.17
N LEU A 152 -15.58 -17.83 -7.35
CA LEU A 152 -15.27 -19.11 -6.71
C LEU A 152 -15.20 -19.01 -5.17
N GLU A 153 -14.77 -17.87 -4.62
CA GLU A 153 -14.83 -17.60 -3.17
C GLU A 153 -16.27 -17.40 -2.66
N LYS A 154 -17.12 -16.70 -3.43
CA LYS A 154 -18.49 -16.33 -3.01
C LYS A 154 -19.49 -17.47 -3.13
N MET A 155 -19.22 -18.47 -3.94
CA MET A 155 -20.10 -19.62 -4.10
C MET A 155 -20.01 -20.60 -2.92
N PRO A 156 -21.15 -21.00 -2.31
CA PRO A 156 -21.14 -22.01 -1.26
C PRO A 156 -20.60 -23.34 -1.79
N LEU A 157 -19.88 -24.07 -0.93
CA LEU A 157 -19.38 -25.41 -1.27
C LEU A 157 -20.55 -26.38 -1.34
N SER A 158 -20.72 -27.04 -2.49
CA SER A 158 -21.72 -28.12 -2.65
C SER A 158 -21.27 -29.43 -1.97
N THR A 159 -20.02 -29.52 -1.50
CA THR A 159 -19.41 -30.75 -0.99
C THR A 159 -18.61 -30.50 0.28
N THR A 160 -18.71 -31.43 1.25
CA THR A 160 -18.01 -31.39 2.55
C THR A 160 -16.58 -31.95 2.52
N SER A 161 -16.07 -32.35 1.35
CA SER A 161 -14.73 -32.96 1.22
C SER A 161 -13.62 -31.92 1.31
N LYS A 162 -12.66 -32.15 2.22
CA LYS A 162 -11.45 -31.32 2.40
C LYS A 162 -10.60 -31.24 1.13
N PHE A 163 -10.55 -32.32 0.33
CA PHE A 163 -9.76 -32.37 -0.90
C PHE A 163 -10.30 -31.42 -1.98
N LYS A 164 -11.62 -31.44 -2.22
CA LYS A 164 -12.27 -30.54 -3.18
C LYS A 164 -12.22 -29.07 -2.75
N THR A 165 -12.18 -28.84 -1.45
CA THR A 165 -12.02 -27.50 -0.87
C THR A 165 -10.61 -26.98 -1.17
N ALA A 166 -9.56 -27.77 -0.91
CA ALA A 166 -8.18 -27.41 -1.22
C ALA A 166 -7.94 -27.19 -2.72
N GLU A 167 -8.53 -28.03 -3.59
CA GLU A 167 -8.44 -27.87 -5.05
C GLU A 167 -9.08 -26.56 -5.52
N ARG A 168 -10.25 -26.19 -4.96
CA ARG A 168 -10.90 -24.91 -5.26
C ARG A 168 -10.06 -23.74 -4.76
N GLU A 169 -9.50 -23.82 -3.56
CA GLU A 169 -8.61 -22.78 -3.02
C GLU A 169 -7.39 -22.58 -3.90
N GLU A 170 -6.81 -23.65 -4.43
CA GLU A 170 -5.71 -23.57 -5.39
C GLU A 170 -6.14 -22.90 -6.71
N GLN A 171 -7.32 -23.24 -7.23
CA GLN A 171 -7.85 -22.61 -8.46
C GLN A 171 -8.15 -21.11 -8.26
N VAL A 172 -8.68 -20.73 -7.09
CA VAL A 172 -8.88 -19.33 -6.71
C VAL A 172 -7.55 -18.60 -6.70
N LEU A 173 -6.56 -19.19 -6.03
CA LEU A 173 -5.22 -18.62 -5.89
C LEU A 173 -4.53 -18.44 -7.24
N GLN A 174 -4.54 -19.46 -8.10
CA GLN A 174 -3.99 -19.39 -9.45
C GLN A 174 -4.66 -18.31 -10.29
N SER A 175 -5.99 -18.16 -10.18
CA SER A 175 -6.74 -17.12 -10.89
C SER A 175 -6.37 -15.72 -10.41
N LEU A 176 -6.27 -15.52 -9.09
CA LEU A 176 -5.91 -14.22 -8.51
C LEU A 176 -4.45 -13.84 -8.78
N VAL A 177 -3.51 -14.80 -8.77
CA VAL A 177 -2.10 -14.55 -9.12
C VAL A 177 -1.97 -14.13 -10.58
N ARG A 178 -2.62 -14.84 -11.51
CA ARG A 178 -2.63 -14.46 -12.93
C ARG A 178 -3.25 -13.07 -13.15
N ALA A 179 -4.32 -12.76 -12.41
CA ALA A 179 -4.91 -11.42 -12.42
C ALA A 179 -3.92 -10.36 -11.93
N GLY A 180 -3.18 -10.64 -10.84
CA GLY A 180 -2.16 -9.76 -10.28
C GLY A 180 -1.00 -9.49 -11.25
N ASP A 181 -0.44 -10.54 -11.85
CA ASP A 181 0.65 -10.43 -12.83
C ASP A 181 0.24 -9.56 -14.04
N LEU A 182 -0.94 -9.82 -14.60
CA LEU A 182 -1.48 -9.05 -15.72
C LEU A 182 -1.81 -7.60 -15.33
N ALA A 183 -2.33 -7.38 -14.12
CA ALA A 183 -2.61 -6.03 -13.62
C ALA A 183 -1.33 -5.22 -13.46
N LEU A 184 -0.26 -5.80 -12.90
CA LEU A 184 1.04 -5.15 -12.79
C LEU A 184 1.64 -4.86 -14.16
N ARG A 185 1.56 -5.82 -15.10
CA ARG A 185 2.04 -5.62 -16.47
C ARG A 185 1.28 -4.49 -17.19
N TYR A 186 -0.04 -4.42 -16.99
CA TYR A 186 -0.89 -3.35 -17.50
C TYR A 186 -0.46 -1.98 -16.94
N LEU A 187 -0.23 -1.87 -15.64
CA LEU A 187 0.21 -0.62 -15.01
C LEU A 187 1.56 -0.14 -15.56
N GLN A 188 2.53 -1.05 -15.72
CA GLN A 188 3.83 -0.73 -16.32
C GLN A 188 3.70 -0.22 -17.76
N GLU A 189 2.78 -0.78 -18.53
CA GLU A 189 2.56 -0.39 -19.92
C GLU A 189 1.83 0.97 -20.01
N MET A 190 0.93 1.25 -19.07
CA MET A 190 0.29 2.56 -18.92
C MET A 190 1.30 3.65 -18.57
N GLU A 191 2.15 3.42 -17.57
CA GLU A 191 3.22 4.36 -17.19
C GLU A 191 4.17 4.64 -18.36
N ARG A 192 4.57 3.60 -19.10
CA ARG A 192 5.42 3.73 -20.29
C ARG A 192 4.78 4.60 -21.36
N THR A 193 3.48 4.42 -21.61
CA THR A 193 2.76 5.17 -22.64
C THR A 193 2.65 6.67 -22.30
N GLN A 194 2.73 7.01 -21.01
CA GLN A 194 2.68 8.39 -20.51
C GLN A 194 4.02 9.10 -20.40
N GLY A 195 5.13 8.44 -20.74
CA GLY A 195 6.46 9.04 -20.65
C GLY A 195 7.05 9.06 -19.24
N ASN A 196 6.37 8.48 -18.24
CA ASN A 196 6.96 8.20 -16.94
C ASN A 196 7.72 6.87 -17.03
N THR A 197 9.02 6.94 -17.33
CA THR A 197 9.88 5.75 -17.30
C THR A 197 10.03 5.25 -15.86
N GLY A 198 9.16 4.33 -15.45
CA GLY A 198 9.35 3.49 -14.27
C GLY A 198 10.61 2.66 -14.45
N GLY A 199 11.66 2.96 -13.68
CA GLY A 199 12.91 2.19 -13.68
C GLY A 199 14.18 2.97 -13.37
N THR A 200 14.17 4.30 -13.42
CA THR A 200 15.29 5.13 -12.95
C THR A 200 14.84 5.99 -11.80
N VAL A 201 15.59 5.96 -10.69
CA VAL A 201 15.60 7.02 -9.68
C VAL A 201 15.57 8.36 -10.44
N PRO A 202 14.69 9.32 -10.12
CA PRO A 202 14.75 10.64 -10.74
C PRO A 202 16.15 11.20 -10.47
N GLN A 203 17.02 11.17 -11.48
CA GLN A 203 18.30 11.84 -11.42
C GLN A 203 17.99 13.32 -11.20
N LEU A 204 18.57 13.89 -10.14
CA LEU A 204 18.82 15.32 -10.05
C LEU A 204 19.55 15.74 -11.34
N MET A 205 18.82 16.23 -12.33
CA MET A 205 19.40 17.04 -13.39
C MET A 205 19.25 18.50 -12.98
N SER A 206 20.37 19.04 -12.53
CA SER A 206 20.64 20.48 -12.46
C SER A 206 20.44 21.08 -13.86
N GLY A 207 19.53 22.04 -14.00
CA GLY A 207 19.42 22.83 -15.23
C GLY A 207 18.03 23.34 -15.56
N VAL A 208 17.79 24.59 -15.17
CA VAL A 208 16.87 25.57 -15.76
C VAL A 208 15.39 25.55 -15.26
N ASN A 209 15.15 26.53 -14.39
CA ASN A 209 13.89 27.20 -14.02
C ASN A 209 12.85 26.43 -13.16
N PRO A 210 12.75 26.75 -11.85
CA PRO A 210 11.65 26.28 -11.02
C PRO A 210 10.38 27.08 -11.35
N PRO A 211 9.21 26.44 -11.62
CA PRO A 211 7.95 27.12 -11.44
C PRO A 211 7.75 27.34 -9.94
N THR A 212 7.39 28.57 -9.64
CA THR A 212 7.08 29.15 -8.34
C THR A 212 6.15 28.28 -7.49
N SER A 213 6.51 28.12 -6.21
CA SER A 213 5.61 27.95 -5.06
C SER A 213 4.29 27.21 -5.31
N GLY A 214 4.37 25.89 -5.29
CA GLY A 214 3.24 25.01 -5.04
C GLY A 214 3.80 23.72 -4.47
N SER A 215 3.28 23.24 -3.34
CA SER A 215 3.61 21.93 -2.78
C SER A 215 3.71 20.88 -3.90
N PRO A 216 4.62 19.90 -3.81
CA PRO A 216 4.58 18.75 -4.70
C PRO A 216 3.31 17.97 -4.34
N LEU A 217 2.20 18.33 -4.97
CA LEU A 217 1.00 17.52 -4.99
C LEU A 217 1.44 16.13 -5.51
N PRO A 218 0.95 15.04 -4.91
CA PRO A 218 1.17 13.71 -5.47
C PRO A 218 0.74 13.76 -6.95
N PRO A 219 1.49 13.12 -7.87
CA PRO A 219 1.04 13.00 -9.26
C PRO A 219 -0.39 12.47 -9.19
N SER A 220 -1.32 13.18 -9.83
CA SER A 220 -2.71 12.79 -9.91
C SER A 220 -2.79 11.43 -10.58
N THR A 221 -2.74 10.36 -9.78
CA THR A 221 -2.99 8.99 -10.20
C THR A 221 -4.50 8.87 -10.39
N GLU A 222 -5.05 9.57 -11.37
CA GLU A 222 -6.45 9.43 -11.80
C GLU A 222 -6.70 8.08 -12.48
N TYR A 223 -5.65 7.29 -12.72
CA TYR A 223 -5.77 5.88 -13.08
C TYR A 223 -6.09 5.05 -11.84
N ARG A 224 -7.36 5.05 -11.45
CA ARG A 224 -7.86 4.08 -10.48
C ARG A 224 -7.66 2.68 -11.07
N ILE A 225 -6.76 1.90 -10.46
CA ILE A 225 -6.82 0.44 -10.56
C ILE A 225 -8.26 0.11 -10.18
N GLY A 226 -9.06 -0.35 -11.13
CA GLY A 226 -10.48 -0.58 -10.86
C GLY A 226 -10.63 -1.43 -9.59
N PRO A 227 -11.70 -1.24 -8.80
CA PRO A 227 -11.86 -1.86 -7.48
C PRO A 227 -11.71 -3.39 -7.51
N ILE A 228 -12.05 -4.03 -8.64
CA ILE A 228 -11.89 -5.47 -8.88
C ILE A 228 -10.40 -5.87 -8.90
N LEU A 229 -9.56 -5.12 -9.61
CA LEU A 229 -8.12 -5.39 -9.69
C LEU A 229 -7.41 -5.04 -8.38
N GLU A 230 -7.83 -3.97 -7.71
CA GLU A 230 -7.37 -3.59 -6.37
C GLU A 230 -7.62 -4.74 -5.38
N THR A 231 -8.85 -5.25 -5.38
CA THR A 231 -9.24 -6.40 -4.56
C THR A 231 -8.39 -7.62 -4.89
N ALA A 232 -8.17 -7.93 -6.18
CA ALA A 232 -7.37 -9.08 -6.58
C ALA A 232 -5.91 -8.99 -6.12
N LEU A 233 -5.28 -7.83 -6.30
CA LEU A 233 -3.90 -7.57 -5.90
C LEU A 233 -3.71 -7.70 -4.38
N GLN A 234 -4.68 -7.26 -3.57
CA GLN A 234 -4.61 -7.37 -2.12
C GLN A 234 -5.00 -8.77 -1.62
N ARG A 235 -5.91 -9.46 -2.33
CA ARG A 235 -6.47 -10.74 -1.86
C ARG A 235 -5.51 -11.91 -2.04
N ALA A 236 -4.74 -11.95 -3.12
CA ALA A 236 -3.83 -13.07 -3.39
C ALA A 236 -2.82 -13.29 -2.25
N PRO A 237 -2.10 -12.26 -1.74
CA PRO A 237 -1.19 -12.45 -0.62
C PRO A 237 -1.87 -12.87 0.69
N ILE A 238 -3.07 -12.35 0.97
CA ILE A 238 -3.84 -12.70 2.17
C ILE A 238 -4.20 -14.20 2.15
N LEU A 239 -4.58 -14.74 1.00
CA LEU A 239 -4.89 -16.17 0.86
C LEU A 239 -3.65 -17.04 1.05
N TYR A 240 -2.49 -16.64 0.51
CA TYR A 240 -1.24 -17.36 0.76
C TYR A 240 -0.85 -17.40 2.24
N ILE A 241 -1.04 -16.28 2.96
CA ILE A 241 -0.82 -16.22 4.41
C ILE A 241 -1.77 -17.14 5.15
N LYS A 242 -3.06 -17.14 4.80
CA LYS A 242 -4.07 -18.04 5.41
C LYS A 242 -3.77 -19.51 5.18
N ASN A 243 -3.21 -19.86 4.02
CA ASN A 243 -2.88 -21.24 3.65
C ASN A 243 -1.51 -21.70 4.19
N ASN A 244 -0.88 -20.94 5.10
CA ASN A 244 0.46 -21.17 5.64
C ASN A 244 1.56 -21.30 4.58
N ASN A 245 1.30 -20.87 3.34
CA ASN A 245 2.31 -20.82 2.29
C ASN A 245 2.91 -19.41 2.23
N LEU A 246 3.64 -19.09 3.30
CA LEU A 246 4.37 -17.83 3.44
C LEU A 246 5.34 -17.62 2.28
N SER A 247 5.91 -18.70 1.74
CA SER A 247 6.93 -18.61 0.70
C SER A 247 6.44 -17.96 -0.60
N CYS A 248 5.20 -18.24 -1.01
CA CYS A 248 4.57 -17.66 -2.19
C CYS A 248 3.86 -16.33 -1.89
N ALA A 249 3.45 -16.09 -0.63
CA ALA A 249 2.92 -14.79 -0.21
C ALA A 249 3.97 -13.69 -0.40
N ILE A 250 5.21 -13.99 -0.02
CA ILE A 250 6.35 -13.07 -0.10
C ILE A 250 6.64 -12.65 -1.55
N GLU A 251 6.55 -13.59 -2.50
CA GLU A 251 6.77 -13.32 -3.94
C GLU A 251 5.71 -12.37 -4.55
N GLN A 252 4.51 -12.35 -3.98
CA GLN A 252 3.34 -11.68 -4.54
C GLN A 252 2.95 -10.40 -3.78
N GLN A 253 3.63 -10.08 -2.68
CA GLN A 253 3.31 -8.87 -1.92
C GLN A 253 3.88 -7.62 -2.60
N THR A 254 2.96 -6.82 -3.15
CA THR A 254 3.21 -5.46 -3.61
C THR A 254 3.29 -4.44 -2.47
N MET A 255 2.96 -4.84 -1.24
CA MET A 255 2.95 -3.98 -0.05
C MET A 255 4.16 -4.25 0.85
N ALA A 256 5.25 -3.50 0.63
CA ALA A 256 6.52 -3.65 1.34
C ALA A 256 6.39 -3.66 2.88
N ARG A 257 5.49 -2.85 3.46
CA ARG A 257 5.27 -2.81 4.91
C ARG A 257 4.71 -4.13 5.46
N GLN A 258 3.70 -4.69 4.80
CA GLN A 258 3.07 -5.95 5.25
C GLN A 258 4.07 -7.10 5.15
N LEU A 259 4.95 -7.05 4.14
CA LEU A 259 5.95 -8.07 3.93
C LEU A 259 6.99 -8.02 5.05
N ALA A 260 7.47 -6.82 5.37
CA ALA A 260 8.36 -6.61 6.50
C ALA A 260 7.76 -7.13 7.82
N GLU A 261 6.46 -6.90 8.06
CA GLU A 261 5.75 -7.38 9.26
C GLU A 261 5.66 -8.92 9.32
N VAL A 262 5.37 -9.57 8.19
CA VAL A 262 5.33 -11.03 8.09
C VAL A 262 6.71 -11.64 8.31
N LEU A 263 7.76 -11.06 7.71
CA LEU A 263 9.13 -11.50 7.90
C LEU A 263 9.54 -11.38 9.38
N LEU A 264 9.34 -10.21 9.99
CA LEU A 264 9.72 -9.93 11.40
C LEU A 264 9.09 -10.87 12.43
N ARG A 265 7.86 -11.34 12.19
CA ARG A 265 7.07 -12.13 13.14
C ARG A 265 6.98 -13.62 12.81
N GLY A 266 7.00 -13.95 11.52
CA GLY A 266 6.65 -15.28 11.02
C GLY A 266 7.81 -16.07 10.43
N VAL A 267 8.94 -15.43 10.16
CA VAL A 267 10.13 -16.09 9.58
C VAL A 267 11.25 -16.11 10.61
N SER A 268 12.07 -17.16 10.55
CA SER A 268 13.31 -17.25 11.31
C SER A 268 14.46 -17.38 10.33
N GLU A 269 15.67 -17.04 10.77
CA GLU A 269 16.88 -17.08 9.95
C GLU A 269 17.09 -18.44 9.25
N LYS A 270 16.63 -19.54 9.87
CA LYS A 270 16.73 -20.90 9.32
C LYS A 270 15.72 -21.22 8.22
N ASN A 271 14.55 -20.56 8.25
CA ASN A 271 13.47 -20.74 7.29
C ASN A 271 13.46 -19.66 6.22
N TYR A 272 14.33 -18.66 6.34
CA TYR A 272 14.47 -17.61 5.35
C TYR A 272 15.06 -18.17 4.06
N ILE A 273 14.36 -17.94 2.95
CA ILE A 273 14.80 -18.34 1.63
C ILE A 273 15.16 -17.07 0.88
N ASN A 274 16.42 -16.99 0.43
CA ASN A 274 16.84 -15.88 -0.41
C ASN A 274 16.13 -15.94 -1.77
N TYR A 275 15.20 -15.01 -1.99
CA TYR A 275 14.39 -14.94 -3.21
C TYR A 275 15.17 -14.45 -4.44
N GLY A 276 16.35 -13.84 -4.24
CA GLY A 276 17.23 -13.42 -5.33
C GLY A 276 17.81 -14.57 -6.16
N PHE A 277 17.78 -15.81 -5.65
CA PHE A 277 18.48 -16.95 -6.24
C PHE A 277 17.64 -18.18 -6.56
N LYS A 278 16.29 -18.08 -6.58
CA LYS A 278 15.56 -18.96 -7.50
C LYS A 278 15.86 -18.46 -8.92
N LYS A 279 17.01 -18.88 -9.45
CA LYS A 279 17.31 -18.89 -10.88
C LYS A 279 16.06 -19.39 -11.57
N GLU A 280 15.27 -18.48 -12.12
CA GLU A 280 14.34 -18.82 -13.18
C GLU A 280 15.23 -19.51 -14.23
N LYS A 281 15.08 -20.84 -14.34
CA LYS A 281 15.44 -21.53 -15.56
C LYS A 281 14.85 -20.67 -16.66
N LYS A 282 15.70 -20.12 -17.54
CA LYS A 282 15.36 -19.31 -18.71
C LYS A 282 14.00 -19.73 -19.27
N ASN A 283 12.92 -19.16 -18.76
CA ASN A 283 11.64 -19.20 -19.40
C ASN A 283 11.59 -17.89 -20.18
N PRO A 284 11.25 -17.94 -21.47
CA PRO A 284 11.10 -16.73 -22.26
C PRO A 284 10.18 -15.79 -21.48
N GLU A 285 10.55 -14.52 -21.35
CA GLU A 285 9.75 -13.49 -20.69
C GLU A 285 8.31 -13.60 -21.20
N SER A 286 7.43 -14.17 -20.37
CA SER A 286 6.02 -14.30 -20.73
C SER A 286 5.47 -12.89 -20.91
N PRO A 287 4.78 -12.58 -22.03
CA PRO A 287 4.23 -11.25 -22.27
C PRO A 287 3.29 -10.74 -21.17
N TRP A 288 2.78 -11.65 -20.33
CA TRP A 288 1.82 -11.38 -19.26
C TRP A 288 2.46 -11.19 -17.89
N LYS A 289 3.74 -11.52 -17.73
CA LYS A 289 4.44 -11.32 -16.47
C LYS A 289 4.94 -9.88 -16.34
N PRO A 290 4.87 -9.29 -15.14
CA PRO A 290 5.40 -7.96 -14.91
C PRO A 290 6.91 -7.94 -15.10
N LYS A 291 7.43 -6.83 -15.63
CA LYS A 291 8.86 -6.60 -15.75
C LYS A 291 9.45 -6.45 -14.35
N LYS A 292 10.47 -7.25 -14.04
CA LYS A 292 11.19 -7.20 -12.77
C LYS A 292 12.35 -6.21 -12.87
N TYR A 293 12.81 -5.66 -11.75
CA TYR A 293 14.03 -4.86 -11.72
C TYR A 293 15.23 -5.76 -12.06
N MET A 294 15.93 -5.43 -13.14
CA MET A 294 17.08 -6.20 -13.65
C MET A 294 18.29 -5.28 -13.82
N GLY A 295 19.45 -5.74 -13.36
CA GLY A 295 20.70 -4.98 -13.50
C GLY A 295 21.86 -5.66 -12.77
N PRO A 296 23.10 -5.55 -13.28
CA PRO A 296 24.27 -6.20 -12.68
C PRO A 296 24.64 -5.64 -11.31
N ASN A 297 24.23 -4.40 -10.99
CA ASN A 297 24.58 -3.69 -9.77
C ASN A 297 23.38 -3.49 -8.81
N LEU A 298 22.35 -4.34 -8.92
CA LEU A 298 21.21 -4.28 -7.99
C LEU A 298 21.59 -4.88 -6.63
N PHE A 299 21.20 -4.19 -5.56
CA PHE A 299 21.29 -4.75 -4.21
C PHE A 299 20.26 -5.87 -4.07
N VAL A 300 20.73 -7.06 -3.69
CA VAL A 300 19.90 -8.21 -3.41
C VAL A 300 20.11 -8.57 -1.94
N PRO A 301 19.06 -8.51 -1.10
CA PRO A 301 19.16 -8.92 0.29
C PRO A 301 19.71 -10.33 0.42
N LYS A 302 20.70 -10.53 1.29
CA LYS A 302 21.28 -11.84 1.59
C LYS A 302 20.56 -12.52 2.73
N ASP A 303 20.18 -11.71 3.72
CA ASP A 303 19.59 -12.14 4.98
C ASP A 303 18.18 -11.57 5.16
N GLU A 304 17.37 -12.27 5.96
CA GLU A 304 16.01 -11.84 6.36
C GLU A 304 15.98 -10.38 6.80
N ASN A 305 16.98 -9.97 7.55
CA ASN A 305 17.05 -8.63 8.10
C ASN A 305 17.41 -7.56 7.06
N GLU A 306 18.25 -7.89 6.07
CA GLU A 306 18.54 -6.96 4.97
C GLU A 306 17.27 -6.72 4.15
N GLU A 307 16.46 -7.77 3.97
CA GLU A 307 15.17 -7.65 3.27
C GLU A 307 14.18 -6.83 4.08
N ILE A 308 14.04 -7.11 5.37
CA ILE A 308 13.19 -6.32 6.28
C ILE A 308 13.58 -4.84 6.23
N LEU A 309 14.88 -4.51 6.35
CA LEU A 309 15.33 -3.12 6.32
C LEU A 309 15.09 -2.47 4.96
N LEU A 310 15.37 -3.16 3.85
CA LEU A 310 15.10 -2.66 2.51
C LEU A 310 13.61 -2.32 2.33
N LEU A 311 12.72 -3.23 2.70
CA LEU A 311 11.27 -3.06 2.60
C LEU A 311 10.77 -1.92 3.48
N LEU A 312 11.29 -1.80 4.70
CA LEU A 312 10.94 -0.72 5.62
C LEU A 312 11.45 0.64 5.12
N PHE A 313 12.64 0.73 4.52
CA PHE A 313 13.13 1.98 3.93
C PHE A 313 12.35 2.41 2.69
N ILE A 314 11.97 1.46 1.84
CA ILE A 314 11.05 1.74 0.72
C ILE A 314 9.71 2.26 1.26
N SER A 315 9.17 1.59 2.28
CA SER A 315 7.92 1.99 2.93
C SER A 315 8.02 3.37 3.59
N GLU A 316 9.14 3.67 4.25
CA GLU A 316 9.42 4.96 4.88
C GLU A 316 9.49 6.07 3.83
N ALA A 317 10.23 5.87 2.74
CA ALA A 317 10.32 6.85 1.65
C ALA A 317 8.96 7.13 1.01
N MET A 318 8.13 6.10 0.78
CA MET A 318 6.77 6.27 0.29
C MET A 318 5.86 6.99 1.30
N ALA A 319 5.95 6.62 2.59
CA ALA A 319 5.13 7.20 3.64
C ALA A 319 5.44 8.68 3.87
N VAL A 320 6.72 9.08 3.81
CA VAL A 320 7.16 10.48 3.91
C VAL A 320 6.66 11.31 2.72
N ARG A 321 6.66 10.74 1.50
CA ARG A 321 6.13 11.43 0.31
C ARG A 321 4.62 11.62 0.37
N ASN A 322 3.90 10.67 0.95
CA ASN A 322 2.44 10.69 1.08
C ASN A 322 1.95 11.29 2.40
N ALA A 323 2.85 11.90 3.19
CA ALA A 323 2.50 12.53 4.45
C ALA A 323 1.71 13.82 4.20
N VAL A 324 0.49 13.88 4.75
CA VAL A 324 -0.37 15.07 4.65
C VAL A 324 0.05 16.04 5.75
N LEU A 325 0.72 17.13 5.35
CA LEU A 325 1.19 18.18 6.27
C LEU A 325 0.16 19.28 6.54
N ASP A 326 -0.92 19.31 5.75
CA ASP A 326 -1.95 20.34 5.87
C ASP A 326 -2.74 20.17 7.18
N LEU A 327 -2.77 21.26 7.97
CA LEU A 327 -3.42 21.32 9.29
C LEU A 327 -4.92 21.64 9.20
N SER A 328 -5.43 21.95 8.01
CA SER A 328 -6.84 22.29 7.78
C SER A 328 -7.79 21.13 8.18
N PRO A 329 -8.98 21.44 8.75
CA PRO A 329 -9.89 20.42 9.30
C PRO A 329 -10.43 19.45 8.24
N GLU A 330 -10.48 19.86 6.97
CA GLU A 330 -10.93 19.07 5.83
C GLU A 330 -10.03 17.85 5.58
N PHE A 331 -8.76 17.91 5.99
CA PHE A 331 -7.79 16.84 5.83
C PHE A 331 -7.57 16.00 7.10
N GLN A 332 -8.40 16.16 8.14
CA GLN A 332 -8.21 15.48 9.41
C GLN A 332 -8.21 13.95 9.28
N GLU A 333 -9.16 13.37 8.53
CA GLU A 333 -9.24 11.92 8.32
C GLU A 333 -8.03 11.38 7.54
N ALA A 334 -7.67 12.06 6.45
CA ALA A 334 -6.50 11.71 5.65
C ALA A 334 -5.19 11.80 6.47
N ARG A 335 -5.08 12.81 7.35
CA ARG A 335 -3.94 12.96 8.27
C ARG A 335 -3.90 11.84 9.30
N MET A 336 -5.04 11.44 9.88
CA MET A 336 -5.11 10.32 10.82
C MET A 336 -4.70 8.99 10.17
N HIS A 337 -5.18 8.73 8.95
CA HIS A 337 -4.81 7.52 8.20
C HIS A 337 -3.33 7.53 7.82
N SER A 338 -2.83 8.64 7.27
CA SER A 338 -1.41 8.81 6.92
C SER A 338 -0.51 8.64 8.15
N TYR A 339 -0.86 9.28 9.26
CA TYR A 339 -0.14 9.17 10.53
C TYR A 339 -0.12 7.73 11.07
N SER A 340 -1.24 7.01 11.04
CA SER A 340 -1.30 5.61 11.47
C SER A 340 -0.36 4.72 10.65
N ASN A 341 -0.39 4.88 9.33
CA ASN A 341 0.48 4.12 8.43
C ASN A 341 1.96 4.44 8.66
N VAL A 342 2.29 5.72 8.81
CA VAL A 342 3.66 6.16 9.05
C VAL A 342 4.16 5.62 10.40
N THR A 343 3.36 5.76 11.46
CA THR A 343 3.68 5.24 12.80
C THR A 343 3.98 3.74 12.77
N ALA A 344 3.15 2.97 12.07
CA ALA A 344 3.38 1.53 11.92
C ALA A 344 4.71 1.18 11.23
N VAL A 345 5.15 1.97 10.24
CA VAL A 345 6.47 1.78 9.60
C VAL A 345 7.60 2.07 10.59
N TYR A 346 7.51 3.18 11.34
CA TYR A 346 8.55 3.54 12.33
C TYR A 346 8.60 2.59 13.52
N ASP A 347 7.47 2.03 13.96
CA ASP A 347 7.44 1.01 15.01
C ASP A 347 8.14 -0.27 14.56
N LEU A 348 7.91 -0.71 13.32
CA LEU A 348 8.62 -1.87 12.73
C LEU A 348 10.12 -1.59 12.54
N LEU A 349 10.49 -0.36 12.14
CA LEU A 349 11.88 0.08 12.08
C LEU A 349 12.53 0.07 13.47
N ALA A 350 11.83 0.55 14.49
CA ALA A 350 12.32 0.53 15.87
C ALA A 350 12.58 -0.91 16.34
N ILE A 351 11.65 -1.85 16.10
CA ILE A 351 11.83 -3.25 16.49
C ILE A 351 13.05 -3.87 15.77
N SER A 352 13.17 -3.66 14.45
CA SER A 352 14.27 -4.24 13.66
C SER A 352 15.64 -3.66 14.01
N LEU A 353 15.74 -2.33 14.19
CA LEU A 353 16.99 -1.65 14.50
C LEU A 353 17.42 -1.84 15.96
N CYS A 354 16.48 -1.84 16.92
CA CYS A 354 16.79 -2.08 18.33
C CYS A 354 17.34 -3.49 18.58
N ARG A 355 16.80 -4.52 17.91
CA ARG A 355 17.34 -5.89 17.98
C ARG A 355 18.80 -5.98 17.54
N ARG A 356 19.27 -5.02 16.75
CA ARG A 356 20.62 -4.95 16.18
C ARG A 356 21.50 -3.90 16.84
N SER A 357 21.00 -3.22 17.88
CA SER A 357 21.66 -2.09 18.54
C SER A 357 22.06 -0.94 17.59
N GLN A 358 21.33 -0.78 16.46
CA GLN A 358 21.59 0.27 15.47
C GLN A 358 20.82 1.55 15.81
N PHE A 359 21.12 2.12 16.97
CA PHE A 359 20.38 3.26 17.51
C PHE A 359 20.63 4.58 16.76
N ASN A 360 21.80 4.76 16.14
CA ASN A 360 22.11 5.98 15.39
C ASN A 360 21.21 6.14 14.16
N LEU A 361 21.00 5.06 13.42
CA LEU A 361 20.11 5.04 12.26
C LEU A 361 18.64 5.25 12.68
N LEU A 362 18.25 4.68 13.82
CA LEU A 362 16.92 4.87 14.38
C LEU A 362 16.66 6.34 14.75
N VAL A 363 17.67 7.04 15.31
CA VAL A 363 17.60 8.47 15.60
C VAL A 363 17.38 9.28 14.31
N GLU A 364 18.11 8.98 13.23
CA GLU A 364 17.95 9.67 11.94
C GLU A 364 16.57 9.43 11.31
N SER A 365 16.03 8.21 11.42
CA SER A 365 14.66 7.90 11.02
C SER A 365 13.64 8.70 11.83
N PHE A 366 13.73 8.71 13.16
CA PHE A 366 12.80 9.49 13.98
C PHE A 366 12.94 11.00 13.79
N GLU A 367 14.13 11.53 13.52
CA GLU A 367 14.32 12.95 13.17
C GLU A 367 13.54 13.33 11.91
N ARG A 368 13.53 12.46 10.90
CA ARG A 368 12.67 12.62 9.72
C ARG A 368 11.20 12.51 10.10
N ALA A 369 10.88 11.66 11.07
CA ALA A 369 9.53 11.46 11.53
C ALA A 369 8.89 12.68 12.21
N MET A 370 9.72 13.49 12.89
CA MET A 370 9.29 14.68 13.61
C MET A 370 8.54 15.70 12.74
N LYS A 371 8.80 15.70 11.42
CA LYS A 371 8.19 16.66 10.48
C LYS A 371 6.67 16.53 10.37
N PHE A 372 6.11 15.36 10.67
CA PHE A 372 4.67 15.09 10.55
C PHE A 372 4.02 14.62 11.86
N SER A 373 4.80 14.37 12.92
CA SER A 373 4.31 13.92 14.23
C SER A 373 4.04 15.08 15.21
N PHE A 374 3.37 16.13 14.74
CA PHE A 374 3.01 17.27 15.60
C PHE A 374 2.05 16.84 16.70
N ASP A 375 2.41 17.09 17.96
CA ASP A 375 1.57 16.82 19.14
C ASP A 375 1.24 15.34 19.38
N LYS A 376 2.10 14.43 18.87
CA LYS A 376 1.88 12.98 18.98
C LYS A 376 2.84 12.31 19.97
N GLN A 377 2.39 12.14 21.21
CA GLN A 377 3.19 11.60 22.31
C GLN A 377 4.00 10.34 21.96
N HIS A 378 3.39 9.35 21.30
CA HIS A 378 4.05 8.07 21.00
C HIS A 378 5.36 8.24 20.23
N VAL A 379 5.35 8.99 19.12
CA VAL A 379 6.54 9.21 18.27
C VAL A 379 7.61 9.99 19.02
N TRP A 380 7.22 11.02 19.80
CA TRP A 380 8.14 11.80 20.62
C TRP A 380 8.80 10.94 21.71
N MET A 381 8.05 10.04 22.33
CA MET A 381 8.57 9.11 23.33
C MET A 381 9.54 8.11 22.71
N GLN A 382 9.20 7.49 21.57
CA GLN A 382 10.11 6.57 20.88
C GLN A 382 11.39 7.29 20.42
N PHE A 383 11.28 8.54 19.96
CA PHE A 383 12.44 9.35 19.62
C PHE A 383 13.33 9.62 20.84
N ALA A 384 12.76 9.99 21.99
CA ALA A 384 13.52 10.16 23.22
C ALA A 384 14.27 8.88 23.63
N LEU A 385 13.59 7.73 23.60
CA LEU A 385 14.21 6.44 23.93
C LEU A 385 15.34 6.06 22.97
N SER A 386 15.19 6.37 21.67
CA SER A 386 16.24 6.15 20.68
C SER A 386 17.48 7.02 20.95
N LEU A 387 17.29 8.28 21.36
CA LEU A 387 18.38 9.20 21.72
C LEU A 387 19.12 8.76 22.97
N ILE A 388 18.40 8.26 23.99
CA ILE A 388 18.99 7.68 25.21
C ILE A 388 19.87 6.49 24.83
N SER A 389 19.36 5.59 23.99
CA SER A 389 20.06 4.37 23.57
C SER A 389 21.27 4.66 22.68
N SER A 390 21.24 5.77 21.92
CA SER A 390 22.36 6.28 21.11
C SER A 390 23.41 7.05 21.93
N GLY A 391 23.13 7.37 23.20
CA GLY A 391 24.04 8.15 24.07
C GLY A 391 23.96 9.67 23.86
N LYS A 392 22.96 10.17 23.13
CA LYS A 392 22.75 11.61 22.86
C LYS A 392 21.94 12.26 23.99
N PHE A 393 22.46 12.19 25.22
CA PHE A 393 21.75 12.53 26.46
C PHE A 393 21.21 13.96 26.54
N ALA A 394 21.98 14.96 26.10
CA ALA A 394 21.55 16.36 26.14
C ALA A 394 20.32 16.61 25.25
N ARG A 395 20.29 15.98 24.07
CA ARG A 395 19.13 16.06 23.15
C ARG A 395 17.95 15.26 23.69
N ALA A 396 18.21 14.07 24.24
CA ALA A 396 17.17 13.24 24.85
C ALA A 396 16.43 13.99 25.96
N TYR A 397 17.16 14.73 26.82
CA TYR A 397 16.56 15.54 27.87
C TYR A 397 15.56 16.57 27.34
N LEU A 398 15.92 17.32 26.28
CA LEU A 398 15.03 18.31 25.66
C LEU A 398 13.77 17.66 25.07
N VAL A 399 13.92 16.52 24.40
CA VAL A 399 12.78 15.78 23.84
C VAL A 399 11.87 15.25 24.95
N LEU A 400 12.42 14.76 26.06
CA LEU A 400 11.64 14.30 27.21
C LEU A 400 10.87 15.43 27.91
N GLN A 401 11.40 16.66 27.91
CA GLN A 401 10.66 17.83 28.40
C GLN A 401 9.42 18.09 27.54
N GLU A 402 9.53 17.97 26.22
CA GLU A 402 8.38 18.07 25.34
C GLU A 402 7.40 16.91 25.54
N VAL A 403 7.88 15.66 25.67
CA VAL A 403 7.00 14.52 25.98
C VAL A 403 6.24 14.74 27.30
N SER A 404 6.92 15.29 28.32
CA SER A 404 6.31 15.63 29.60
C SER A 404 5.24 16.73 29.47
N ARG A 405 5.38 17.65 28.51
CA ARG A 405 4.35 18.66 28.18
C ARG A 405 3.16 18.03 27.46
N LEU A 406 3.40 17.09 26.55
CA LEU A 406 2.36 16.41 25.77
C LEU A 406 1.52 15.46 26.62
N ASP A 407 2.14 14.76 27.57
CA ASP A 407 1.45 13.87 28.50
C ASP A 407 1.70 14.31 29.94
N SER A 408 0.69 14.98 30.51
CA SER A 408 0.69 15.43 31.89
C SER A 408 0.49 14.28 32.89
N ASN A 409 -0.04 13.14 32.46
CA ASN A 409 -0.48 12.08 33.36
C ASN A 409 0.62 11.03 33.58
N ASN A 410 1.54 10.86 32.63
CA ASN A 410 2.63 9.91 32.73
C ASN A 410 3.85 10.47 33.48
N SER A 411 4.29 9.72 34.50
CA SER A 411 5.43 10.03 35.35
C SER A 411 6.76 9.51 34.76
N LEU A 412 6.72 8.52 33.85
CA LEU A 412 7.89 7.87 33.27
C LEU A 412 8.82 8.82 32.48
N PRO A 413 8.34 9.72 31.59
CA PRO A 413 9.22 10.64 30.87
C PRO A 413 10.02 11.55 31.81
N CYS A 414 9.38 12.01 32.89
CA CYS A 414 10.02 12.82 33.92
C CYS A 414 11.09 12.04 34.70
N LEU A 415 10.82 10.78 35.04
CA LEU A 415 11.81 9.90 35.68
C LEU A 415 13.00 9.60 34.79
N LEU A 416 12.78 9.35 33.50
CA LEU A 416 13.87 9.15 32.55
C LEU A 416 14.72 10.42 32.40
N ALA A 417 14.08 11.60 32.36
CA ALA A 417 14.79 12.87 32.30
C ALA A 417 15.63 13.12 33.57
N ALA A 418 15.08 12.82 34.74
CA ALA A 418 15.80 12.92 36.01
C ALA A 418 17.02 11.99 36.04
N ARG A 419 16.85 10.73 35.63
CA ARG A 419 17.95 9.76 35.54
C ARG A 419 19.07 10.24 34.61
N ILE A 420 18.73 10.76 33.42
CA ILE A 420 19.74 11.27 32.47
C ILE A 420 20.53 12.44 33.09
N CYS A 421 19.84 13.33 33.80
CA CYS A 421 20.47 14.46 34.49
C CYS A 421 21.46 14.03 35.58
N TYR A 422 21.12 12.97 36.33
CA TYR A 422 21.98 12.44 37.41
C TYR A 422 23.13 11.60 36.87
N ASP A 423 22.87 10.70 35.92
CA ASP A 423 23.85 9.71 35.47
C ASP A 423 24.84 10.27 34.42
N ASN A 424 24.40 11.18 33.53
CA ASN A 424 25.16 11.50 32.31
C ASN A 424 25.43 12.99 32.08
N LEU A 425 24.62 13.90 32.63
CA LEU A 425 24.75 15.33 32.37
C LEU A 425 25.31 16.13 33.55
N ASP A 426 25.41 15.53 34.74
CA ASP A 426 25.80 16.20 35.99
C ASP A 426 25.00 17.50 36.27
N LEU A 427 23.69 17.45 36.00
CA LEU A 427 22.76 18.57 36.21
C LEU A 427 21.72 18.25 37.29
N PRO A 428 22.13 18.10 38.58
CA PRO A 428 21.24 17.60 39.63
C PRO A 428 20.09 18.55 39.95
N GLU A 429 20.26 19.87 39.80
CA GLU A 429 19.16 20.84 40.01
C GLU A 429 18.02 20.61 39.00
N ARG A 430 18.37 20.35 37.74
CA ARG A 430 17.37 20.06 36.69
C ARG A 430 16.79 18.66 36.84
N GLY A 431 17.60 17.70 37.30
CA GLY A 431 17.15 16.34 37.62
C GLY A 431 16.13 16.33 38.75
N LEU A 432 16.40 17.06 39.84
CA LEU A 432 15.54 17.15 41.01
C LEU A 432 14.17 17.74 40.66
N LYS A 433 14.16 18.86 39.91
CA LYS A 433 12.91 19.46 39.39
C LYS A 433 12.06 18.49 38.57
N MET A 434 12.69 17.60 37.81
CA MET A 434 11.96 16.59 37.01
C MET A 434 11.51 15.42 37.88
N ALA A 435 12.29 15.01 38.89
CA ALA A 435 11.92 13.98 39.83
C ALA A 435 10.74 14.39 40.73
N GLU A 436 10.72 15.64 41.19
CA GLU A 436 9.59 16.22 41.94
C GLU A 436 8.32 16.26 41.09
N LYS A 437 8.42 16.73 39.83
CA LYS A 437 7.30 16.67 38.87
C LYS A 437 6.81 15.25 38.63
N ALA A 438 7.71 14.27 38.57
CA ALA A 438 7.32 12.86 38.43
C ALA A 438 6.55 12.36 39.65
N LEU A 439 6.98 12.75 40.85
CA LEU A 439 6.34 12.41 42.11
C LEU A 439 4.92 13.02 42.21
N GLU A 440 4.78 14.31 41.88
CA GLU A 440 3.47 14.99 41.85
C GLU A 440 2.48 14.30 40.89
N ARG A 441 2.96 13.90 39.70
CA ARG A 441 2.15 13.18 38.71
C ARG A 441 1.74 11.80 39.19
N GLU A 442 2.67 11.08 39.82
CA GLU A 442 2.43 9.72 40.33
C GLU A 442 1.46 9.71 41.53
N ILE A 443 1.51 10.74 42.38
CA ILE A 443 0.54 10.93 43.46
C ILE A 443 -0.86 11.20 42.90
N SER A 444 -0.93 11.98 41.81
CA SER A 444 -2.19 12.31 41.14
C SER A 444 -2.76 11.13 40.34
N HIS A 445 -1.90 10.34 39.70
CA HIS A 445 -2.25 9.19 38.88
C HIS A 445 -1.29 8.02 39.18
N PRO A 446 -1.68 7.04 40.02
CA PRO A 446 -0.78 5.96 40.41
C PRO A 446 -0.51 5.00 39.24
N GLN A 447 0.77 4.84 38.87
CA GLN A 447 1.28 3.95 37.83
C GLN A 447 2.25 2.89 38.37
N ASN A 448 2.26 2.67 39.69
CA ASN A 448 3.17 1.77 40.42
C ASN A 448 4.66 2.18 40.34
N LEU A 449 4.95 3.46 40.13
CA LEU A 449 6.31 4.02 40.07
C LEU A 449 6.68 4.87 41.29
N LEU A 450 5.79 5.00 42.28
CA LEU A 450 5.95 5.85 43.46
C LEU A 450 7.28 5.63 44.20
N ALA A 451 7.67 4.37 44.45
CA ALA A 451 8.94 4.06 45.09
C ALA A 451 10.15 4.58 44.29
N ARG A 452 10.09 4.47 42.95
CA ARG A 452 11.16 4.98 42.07
C ARG A 452 11.19 6.51 42.04
N CYS A 453 10.05 7.17 42.14
CA CYS A 453 9.98 8.63 42.28
C CYS A 453 10.65 9.11 43.57
N HIS A 454 10.32 8.50 44.72
CA HIS A 454 10.95 8.85 45.99
C HIS A 454 12.46 8.61 45.97
N VAL A 455 12.92 7.49 45.39
CA VAL A 455 14.36 7.22 45.23
C VAL A 455 15.03 8.28 44.34
N ALA A 456 14.41 8.66 43.21
CA ALA A 456 14.96 9.68 42.33
C ALA A 456 15.03 11.08 42.99
N VAL A 457 14.06 11.42 43.83
CA VAL A 457 14.06 12.66 44.62
C VAL A 457 15.15 12.61 45.70
N GLY A 458 15.28 11.48 46.41
CA GLY A 458 16.32 11.28 47.42
C GLY A 458 17.74 11.40 46.84
N LEU A 459 17.99 10.75 45.70
CA LEU A 459 19.26 10.86 44.97
C LEU A 459 19.55 12.30 44.55
N GLY A 460 18.54 13.04 44.08
CA GLY A 460 18.69 14.46 43.74
C GLY A 460 19.11 15.30 44.93
N HIS A 461 18.47 15.11 46.09
CA HIS A 461 18.83 15.80 47.33
C HIS A 461 20.24 15.45 47.82
N GLU A 462 20.65 14.19 47.71
CA GLU A 462 22.00 13.76 48.04
C GLU A 462 23.04 14.45 47.16
N MET A 463 22.88 14.41 45.83
CA MET A 463 23.78 15.07 44.88
C MET A 463 23.83 16.59 45.10
N MET A 464 22.69 17.23 45.38
CA MET A 464 22.63 18.65 45.72
C MET A 464 23.35 18.96 47.05
N SER A 465 23.27 18.07 48.04
CA SER A 465 23.99 18.21 49.32
C SER A 465 25.52 18.13 49.15
N ILE A 466 25.99 17.29 48.22
CA ILE A 466 27.42 17.18 47.88
C ILE A 466 27.93 18.47 47.23
N ILE A 467 27.12 19.08 46.36
CA ILE A 467 27.48 20.31 45.62
C ILE A 467 27.34 21.57 46.50
N ALA A 468 26.40 21.57 47.44
CA ALA A 468 26.18 22.70 48.35
C ALA A 468 27.45 23.01 49.15
N ARG A 469 27.91 24.26 49.09
CA ARG A 469 29.15 24.72 49.75
C ARG A 469 28.92 25.11 51.22
N THR A 470 27.69 25.48 51.57
CA THR A 470 27.28 26.00 52.88
C THR A 470 26.66 24.92 53.77
N GLN A 471 27.04 24.85 55.04
CA GLN A 471 26.54 23.85 56.00
C GLN A 471 25.02 23.95 56.26
N SER A 472 24.45 25.16 56.22
CA SER A 472 23.01 25.40 56.36
C SER A 472 22.20 24.74 55.25
N ASP A 473 22.68 24.86 54.02
CA ASP A 473 22.01 24.35 52.82
C ASP A 473 22.14 22.83 52.74
N ARG A 474 23.26 22.28 53.22
CA ARG A 474 23.41 20.83 53.39
C ARG A 474 22.42 20.25 54.39
N HIS A 475 22.15 20.97 55.49
CA HIS A 475 21.21 20.51 56.52
C HIS A 475 19.74 20.61 56.09
N SER A 476 19.35 21.59 55.27
CA SER A 476 18.00 21.67 54.73
C SER A 476 17.75 20.58 53.68
N LEU A 477 18.71 20.34 52.77
CA LEU A 477 18.61 19.29 51.75
C LEU A 477 18.59 17.88 52.32
N ARG A 478 19.29 17.63 53.44
CA ARG A 478 19.28 16.32 54.13
C ARG A 478 18.00 16.03 54.92
N LYS A 479 17.16 17.03 55.19
CA LYS A 479 15.86 16.84 55.86
C LYS A 479 14.74 16.41 54.90
N GLY A 480 14.95 16.54 53.59
CA GLY A 480 14.01 16.15 52.54
C GLY A 480 14.16 14.70 52.05
N ILE A 481 15.15 13.98 52.58
CA ILE A 481 15.33 12.52 52.45
C ILE A 481 14.53 11.85 53.57
#